data_AF-A0A531KCX5-F1
#
_entry.id   AF-A0A531KCX5-F1
#
_cell.length_a   1.000
_cell.length_b   1.000
_cell.length_c   1.000
_cell.angle_alpha   90.00
_cell.angle_beta   90.00
_cell.angle_gamma   90.00
#
_symmetry.space_group_name_H-M   'P 1'
#
loop_
_entity.id
_entity.type
_entity.pdbx_description
1 polymer ?
#
loop_
_entity_poly.entity_id
_entity_poly.type
_entity_poly.pdbx_seq_one_letter_code
_entity_poly.pdbx_strand_id
1 'polypeptide(L)'
;YRSGGLGVDFDAFIEAYAAARAVSPTDRREARAFFERHFIPAHIAAEGGGAGLVTGFYEPVVDASPVRTERFTVPLLSRPADLVDIDDANRPDGMDPYLAFGRATPEGLVEYFDRGEIERGALAGKELAGRGLEIAWLADKVDAFFIHVQG
;
A
#
# COMPACT_ATOMS: atom_id res chain seq x y z
N TYR A 1 11.29 -3.99 10.02
CA TYR A 1 11.30 -2.77 9.19
C TYR A 1 12.66 -2.66 8.54
N ARG A 2 12.74 -2.45 7.22
CA ARG A 2 14.02 -2.20 6.55
C ARG A 2 14.36 -0.73 6.71
N SER A 3 15.54 -0.41 7.23
CA SER A 3 16.04 0.96 7.26
C SER A 3 16.20 1.46 5.82
N GLY A 4 15.76 2.69 5.56
CA GLY A 4 15.95 3.32 4.25
C GLY A 4 17.44 3.49 3.94
N GLY A 5 17.78 3.70 2.66
CA GLY A 5 19.17 3.82 2.20
C GLY A 5 19.99 4.95 2.87
N LEU A 6 19.34 5.88 3.57
CA LEU A 6 19.98 6.93 4.37
C LEU A 6 20.58 6.42 5.69
N GLY A 7 20.27 5.18 6.11
CA GLY A 7 20.89 4.56 7.29
C GLY A 7 20.40 5.10 8.65
N VAL A 8 19.30 5.85 8.67
CA VAL A 8 18.64 6.23 9.93
C VAL A 8 17.88 5.02 10.47
N ASP A 9 18.31 4.53 11.63
CA ASP A 9 17.67 3.40 12.31
C ASP A 9 16.29 3.78 12.84
N PHE A 10 15.37 2.82 12.87
CA PHE A 10 14.05 2.99 13.47
C PHE A 10 14.13 3.37 14.96
N ASP A 11 15.10 2.80 15.69
CA ASP A 11 15.26 3.02 17.12
C ASP A 11 15.62 4.48 17.46
N ALA A 12 16.16 5.23 16.49
CA ALA A 12 16.46 6.65 16.64
C ALA A 12 15.21 7.51 16.92
N PHE A 13 14.01 7.01 16.61
CA PHE A 13 12.76 7.74 16.80
C PHE A 13 12.03 7.41 18.12
N ILE A 14 12.49 6.44 18.90
CA ILE A 14 11.77 5.93 20.08
C ILE A 14 11.46 7.04 21.10
N GLU A 15 12.46 7.88 21.43
CA GLU A 15 12.28 8.95 22.41
C GLU A 15 11.27 9.99 21.92
N ALA A 16 11.42 10.47 20.68
CA ALA A 16 10.52 11.44 20.09
C ALA A 16 9.09 10.89 19.99
N TYR A 17 8.92 9.63 19.62
CA TYR A 17 7.62 8.96 19.57
C TYR A 17 6.96 8.87 20.95
N ALA A 18 7.71 8.47 21.98
CA ALA A 18 7.19 8.42 23.35
C ALA A 18 6.76 9.80 23.86
N ALA A 19 7.57 10.83 23.60
CA ALA A 19 7.28 12.21 23.97
C ALA A 19 6.04 12.75 23.23
N ALA A 20 5.92 12.51 21.91
CA ALA A 20 4.79 12.95 21.09
C ALA A 20 3.44 12.45 21.62
N ARG A 21 3.39 11.22 22.17
CA ARG A 21 2.17 10.64 22.75
C ARG A 21 1.74 11.27 24.07
N ALA A 22 2.65 11.96 24.77
CA ALA A 22 2.39 12.57 26.06
C ALA A 22 2.07 14.07 25.97
N VAL A 23 2.30 14.70 24.81
CA VAL A 23 2.08 16.13 24.61
C VAL A 23 0.87 16.37 23.71
N SER A 24 0.19 17.50 23.92
CA SER A 24 -0.87 17.99 23.04
C SER A 24 -0.64 19.47 22.81
N PRO A 25 0.22 19.83 21.82
CA PRO A 25 0.55 21.21 21.52
C PRO A 25 -0.72 22.02 21.23
N THR A 26 -0.89 23.13 21.95
CA THR A 26 -2.07 23.99 21.82
C THR A 26 -1.86 25.13 20.82
N ASP A 27 -0.60 25.42 20.49
CA ASP A 27 -0.21 26.43 19.53
C ASP A 27 1.00 26.03 18.67
N ARG A 28 1.29 26.85 17.65
CA ARG A 28 2.42 26.63 16.73
C ARG A 28 3.78 26.67 17.43
N ARG A 29 3.93 27.46 18.48
CA ARG A 29 5.20 27.63 19.19
C ARG A 29 5.54 26.38 19.99
N GLU A 30 4.56 25.78 20.67
CA GLU A 30 4.70 24.52 21.39
C GLU A 30 5.04 23.38 20.43
N ALA A 31 4.35 23.31 19.28
CA ALA A 31 4.66 22.33 18.24
C ALA A 31 6.10 22.51 17.71
N ARG A 32 6.53 23.75 17.45
CA ARG A 32 7.90 24.05 16.99
C ARG A 32 8.95 23.63 18.02
N ALA A 33 8.73 23.96 19.30
CA ALA A 33 9.66 23.63 20.37
C ALA A 33 9.81 22.12 20.59
N PHE A 34 8.78 21.32 20.29
CA PHE A 34 8.88 19.86 20.27
C PHE A 34 9.88 19.39 19.21
N PHE A 35 9.73 19.85 17.97
CA PHE A 35 10.63 19.42 16.88
C PHE A 35 12.08 19.87 17.10
N GLU A 36 12.29 21.11 17.57
CA GLU A 36 13.64 21.63 17.86
C GLU A 36 14.36 20.88 18.99
N ARG A 37 13.61 20.26 19.90
CA ARG A 37 14.17 19.47 21.00
C ARG A 37 14.57 18.07 20.54
N HIS A 38 13.75 17.44 19.70
CA HIS A 38 13.88 16.02 19.38
C HIS A 38 14.54 15.74 18.02
N PHE A 39 14.69 16.74 17.15
CA PHE A 39 15.19 16.55 15.79
C PHE A 39 16.26 17.58 15.42
N ILE A 40 17.23 17.13 14.61
CA ILE A 40 18.23 17.99 13.99
C ILE A 40 17.88 18.13 12.50
N PRO A 41 17.69 19.36 11.97
CA PRO A 41 17.40 19.53 10.56
C PRO A 41 18.62 19.15 9.71
N ALA A 42 18.40 18.30 8.70
CA ALA A 42 19.40 17.91 7.73
C ALA A 42 18.96 18.32 6.32
N HIS A 43 19.88 18.91 5.54
CA HIS A 43 19.64 19.26 4.15
C HIS A 43 19.93 18.06 3.25
N ILE A 44 18.91 17.58 2.53
CA ILE A 44 19.04 16.49 1.56
C ILE A 44 19.25 17.10 0.18
N ALA A 45 20.45 16.94 -0.38
CA ALA A 45 20.75 17.35 -1.74
C ALA A 45 20.36 16.25 -2.74
N ALA A 46 19.77 16.63 -3.87
CA ALA A 46 19.54 15.69 -4.96
C ALA A 46 20.89 15.25 -5.57
N GLU A 47 21.02 13.97 -5.94
CA GLU A 47 22.26 13.42 -6.52
C GLU A 47 22.73 14.19 -7.76
N GLY A 48 21.79 14.72 -8.55
CA GLY A 48 22.08 15.54 -9.75
C GLY A 48 22.28 17.04 -9.48
N GLY A 49 22.30 17.49 -8.22
CA GLY A 49 22.49 18.90 -7.84
C GLY A 49 21.32 19.85 -8.17
N GLY A 50 20.21 19.32 -8.68
CA GLY A 50 18.98 20.08 -8.97
C GLY A 50 18.02 20.18 -7.78
N ALA A 51 16.88 20.83 -8.01
CA ALA A 51 15.77 20.81 -7.05
C ALA A 51 15.14 19.42 -6.97
N GLY A 52 14.61 19.05 -5.81
CA GLY A 52 13.78 17.86 -5.65
C GLY A 52 12.44 17.99 -6.36
N LEU A 53 11.82 16.85 -6.69
CA LEU A 53 10.46 16.78 -7.22
C LEU A 53 9.47 16.54 -6.08
N VAL A 54 8.42 17.35 -6.00
CA VAL A 54 7.30 17.16 -5.08
C VAL A 54 6.06 16.79 -5.87
N THR A 55 5.45 15.66 -5.54
CA THR A 55 4.15 15.22 -6.05
C THR A 55 3.13 15.19 -4.91
N GLY A 56 1.85 15.04 -5.24
CA GLY A 56 0.77 14.91 -4.27
C GLY A 56 -0.02 13.63 -4.49
N PHE A 57 -0.47 13.01 -3.41
CA PHE A 57 -1.42 11.92 -3.38
C PHE A 57 -2.59 12.31 -2.48
N TYR A 58 -3.73 11.64 -2.63
CA TYR A 58 -4.92 11.89 -1.82
C TYR A 58 -5.72 10.60 -1.63
N GLU A 59 -6.59 10.59 -0.63
CA GLU A 59 -7.54 9.51 -0.41
C GLU A 59 -8.85 9.83 -1.16
N PRO A 60 -9.19 9.11 -2.24
CA PRO A 60 -10.42 9.38 -2.99
C PRO A 60 -11.66 8.94 -2.20
N VAL A 61 -12.70 9.77 -2.24
CA VAL A 61 -14.02 9.43 -1.69
C VAL A 61 -14.96 9.12 -2.85
N VAL A 62 -15.49 7.89 -2.87
CA VAL A 62 -16.36 7.38 -3.94
C VAL A 62 -17.63 6.75 -3.39
N ASP A 63 -18.70 6.80 -4.17
CA ASP A 63 -19.92 6.06 -3.87
C ASP A 63 -19.69 4.56 -4.07
N ALA A 64 -20.08 3.76 -3.09
CA ALA A 64 -19.97 2.31 -3.14
C ALA A 64 -21.20 1.62 -2.53
N SER A 65 -21.42 0.37 -2.90
CA SER A 65 -22.44 -0.51 -2.32
C SER A 65 -21.80 -1.77 -1.73
N PRO A 66 -22.25 -2.25 -0.55
CA PRO A 66 -21.76 -3.51 0.01
C PRO A 66 -22.27 -4.74 -0.77
N VAL A 67 -23.24 -4.56 -1.66
CA VAL A 67 -23.82 -5.61 -2.50
C VAL A 67 -23.87 -5.16 -3.96
N ARG A 68 -23.74 -6.10 -4.90
CA ARG A 68 -23.88 -5.81 -6.32
C ARG A 68 -25.30 -5.35 -6.64
N THR A 69 -25.43 -4.29 -7.42
CA THR A 69 -26.73 -3.80 -7.93
C THR A 69 -26.63 -3.48 -9.42
N GLU A 70 -27.72 -3.00 -10.02
CA GLU A 70 -27.70 -2.51 -11.41
C GLU A 70 -26.77 -1.29 -11.59
N ARG A 71 -26.64 -0.44 -10.56
CA ARG A 71 -25.74 0.72 -10.57
C ARG A 71 -24.31 0.35 -10.16
N PHE A 72 -24.16 -0.49 -9.13
CA PHE A 72 -22.86 -0.83 -8.55
C PHE A 72 -22.43 -2.22 -9.01
N THR A 73 -21.62 -2.25 -10.07
CA THR A 73 -21.28 -3.48 -10.81
C THR A 73 -19.79 -3.79 -10.85
N VAL A 74 -18.93 -2.86 -10.43
CA VAL A 74 -17.48 -3.02 -10.45
C VAL A 74 -16.98 -3.46 -9.07
N PRO A 75 -16.43 -4.67 -8.89
CA PRO A 75 -16.01 -5.13 -7.58
C PRO A 75 -14.66 -4.52 -7.16
N LEU A 76 -14.56 -4.10 -5.91
CA LEU A 76 -13.29 -3.86 -5.21
C LEU A 76 -12.94 -5.12 -4.42
N LEU A 77 -11.86 -5.78 -4.77
CA LEU A 77 -11.52 -7.12 -4.28
C LEU A 77 -10.54 -7.04 -3.11
N SER A 78 -10.75 -7.92 -2.13
CA SER A 78 -9.79 -8.21 -1.06
C SER A 78 -8.64 -9.09 -1.59
N ARG A 79 -7.54 -9.11 -0.84
CA ARG A 79 -6.38 -9.95 -1.13
C ARG A 79 -6.80 -11.43 -1.15
N PRO A 80 -6.70 -12.14 -2.29
CA PRO A 80 -7.03 -13.56 -2.36
C PRO A 80 -6.07 -14.39 -1.50
N ALA A 81 -6.57 -15.51 -0.94
CA ALA A 81 -5.78 -16.37 -0.06
C ALA A 81 -4.57 -17.02 -0.75
N ASP A 82 -4.63 -17.19 -2.07
CA ASP A 82 -3.54 -17.72 -2.88
C ASP A 82 -2.54 -16.67 -3.39
N LEU A 83 -2.75 -15.37 -3.10
CA LEU A 83 -1.75 -14.33 -3.34
C LEU A 83 -0.77 -14.27 -2.17
N VAL A 84 0.40 -14.88 -2.34
CA VAL A 84 1.41 -15.01 -1.29
C VAL A 84 2.62 -14.10 -1.54
N ASP A 85 3.27 -13.69 -0.46
CA ASP A 85 4.51 -12.90 -0.53
C ASP A 85 5.66 -13.78 -1.04
N ILE A 86 6.48 -13.22 -1.92
CA ILE A 86 7.65 -13.87 -2.50
C ILE A 86 8.92 -13.20 -2.00
N ASP A 87 9.86 -14.04 -1.58
CA ASP A 87 11.21 -13.66 -1.18
C ASP A 87 12.24 -14.65 -1.74
N ASP A 88 13.50 -14.44 -1.41
CA ASP A 88 14.59 -15.28 -1.92
C ASP A 88 14.53 -16.73 -1.38
N ALA A 89 13.72 -17.01 -0.35
CA ALA A 89 13.60 -18.36 0.21
C ALA A 89 12.53 -19.21 -0.49
N ASN A 90 11.52 -18.59 -1.11
CA ASN A 90 10.42 -19.30 -1.77
C ASN A 90 10.31 -19.05 -3.28
N ARG A 91 11.09 -18.12 -3.86
CA ARG A 91 11.01 -17.76 -5.28
C ARG A 91 11.36 -18.94 -6.21
N PRO A 92 10.48 -19.29 -7.16
CA PRO A 92 10.78 -20.28 -8.21
C PRO A 92 11.89 -19.83 -9.17
N ASP A 93 12.64 -20.79 -9.70
CA ASP A 93 13.62 -20.55 -10.76
C ASP A 93 12.94 -19.91 -11.99
N GLY A 94 13.52 -18.82 -12.48
CA GLY A 94 13.04 -18.10 -13.66
C GLY A 94 11.93 -17.09 -13.40
N MET A 95 11.42 -16.98 -12.17
CA MET A 95 10.50 -15.90 -11.80
C MET A 95 11.26 -14.58 -11.68
N ASP A 96 10.65 -13.51 -12.20
CA ASP A 96 11.25 -12.17 -12.14
C ASP A 96 11.56 -11.75 -10.69
N PRO A 97 12.82 -11.42 -10.35
CA PRO A 97 13.20 -10.95 -9.01
C PRO A 97 12.47 -9.71 -8.52
N TYR A 98 11.87 -8.93 -9.42
CA TYR A 98 11.04 -7.77 -9.10
C TYR A 98 9.70 -8.17 -8.46
N LEU A 99 9.19 -9.37 -8.73
CA LEU A 99 7.92 -9.82 -8.18
C LEU A 99 8.06 -10.10 -6.68
N ALA A 100 7.30 -9.32 -5.91
CA ALA A 100 7.13 -9.46 -4.47
C ALA A 100 5.93 -10.36 -4.10
N PHE A 101 5.13 -10.77 -5.09
CA PHE A 101 3.96 -11.61 -4.90
C PHE A 101 3.84 -12.64 -6.02
N GLY A 102 3.23 -13.78 -5.70
CA GLY A 102 2.82 -14.77 -6.69
C GLY A 102 1.64 -15.60 -6.22
N ARG A 103 1.22 -16.51 -7.10
CA ARG A 103 0.05 -17.37 -6.90
C ARG A 103 0.47 -18.74 -6.41
N ALA A 104 -0.06 -19.15 -5.26
CA ALA A 104 0.06 -20.50 -4.77
C ALA A 104 -0.86 -21.46 -5.54
N THR A 105 -0.27 -22.50 -6.13
CA THR A 105 -0.98 -23.60 -6.81
C THR A 105 -0.50 -24.94 -6.25
N PRO A 106 -1.25 -26.05 -6.46
CA PRO A 106 -0.79 -27.38 -6.08
C PRO A 106 0.57 -27.77 -6.69
N GLU A 107 0.89 -27.22 -7.86
CA GLU A 107 2.13 -27.47 -8.60
C GLU A 107 3.29 -26.56 -8.17
N GLY A 108 3.03 -25.56 -7.32
CA GLY A 108 4.03 -24.61 -6.83
C GLY A 108 3.60 -23.15 -6.99
N LEU A 109 4.57 -22.25 -6.86
CA LEU A 109 4.35 -20.82 -7.04
C LEU A 109 4.48 -20.43 -8.51
N VAL A 110 3.53 -19.63 -8.99
CA VAL A 110 3.53 -19.09 -10.35
C VAL A 110 3.23 -17.59 -10.31
N GLU A 111 3.42 -16.89 -11.43
CA GLU A 111 3.02 -15.49 -11.54
C GLU A 111 1.51 -15.33 -11.28
N TYR A 112 1.15 -14.21 -10.64
CA TYR A 112 -0.25 -13.91 -10.39
C TYR A 112 -0.94 -13.39 -11.64
N PHE A 113 -2.27 -13.48 -11.67
CA PHE A 113 -3.07 -12.97 -12.77
C PHE A 113 -2.84 -11.47 -12.99
N ASP A 114 -2.79 -11.07 -14.26
CA ASP A 114 -2.75 -9.65 -14.62
C ASP A 114 -4.13 -8.98 -14.45
N ARG A 115 -4.16 -7.64 -14.57
CA ARG A 115 -5.40 -6.86 -14.47
C ARG A 115 -6.47 -7.35 -15.44
N GLY A 116 -6.10 -7.63 -16.68
CA GLY A 116 -7.04 -8.05 -17.71
C GLY A 116 -7.65 -9.42 -17.42
N GLU A 117 -6.85 -10.36 -16.92
CA GLU A 117 -7.31 -11.68 -16.50
C GLU A 117 -8.29 -11.57 -15.33
N ILE A 118 -7.96 -10.75 -14.33
CA ILE A 118 -8.83 -10.49 -13.17
C ILE A 118 -10.16 -9.88 -13.63
N GLU A 119 -10.13 -8.86 -14.48
CA GLU A 119 -11.32 -8.19 -15.03
C GLU A 119 -12.17 -9.13 -15.91
N ARG A 120 -11.57 -10.15 -16.54
CA ARG A 120 -12.27 -11.22 -17.27
C ARG A 120 -12.80 -12.34 -16.36
N GLY A 121 -12.63 -12.23 -15.04
CA GLY A 121 -13.20 -13.16 -14.08
C GLY A 121 -12.25 -14.26 -13.62
N ALA A 122 -10.93 -14.10 -13.74
CA ALA A 122 -9.96 -15.08 -13.23
C ALA A 122 -10.07 -15.36 -11.71
N LEU A 123 -10.71 -14.45 -10.96
CA LEU A 123 -10.98 -14.60 -9.54
C LEU A 123 -12.44 -14.98 -9.22
N ALA A 124 -13.28 -15.25 -10.23
CA ALA A 124 -14.67 -15.61 -10.01
C ALA A 124 -14.76 -16.91 -9.18
N GLY A 125 -15.57 -16.89 -8.12
CA GLY A 125 -15.75 -18.03 -7.22
C GLY A 125 -14.62 -18.25 -6.22
N LYS A 126 -13.58 -17.40 -6.20
CA LYS A 126 -12.64 -17.38 -5.08
C LYS A 126 -13.29 -16.74 -3.86
N GLU A 127 -12.94 -17.27 -2.70
CA GLU A 127 -13.48 -16.84 -1.43
C GLU A 127 -12.35 -16.63 -0.42
N LEU A 128 -12.58 -15.68 0.49
CA LEU A 128 -11.75 -15.46 1.67
C LEU A 128 -12.64 -15.57 2.91
N ALA A 129 -12.29 -16.47 3.83
CA ALA A 129 -13.07 -16.74 5.04
C ALA A 129 -14.56 -17.09 4.78
N GLY A 130 -14.83 -17.85 3.71
CA GLY A 130 -16.17 -18.31 3.33
C GLY A 130 -17.08 -17.21 2.76
N ARG A 131 -16.50 -16.11 2.28
CA ARG A 131 -17.18 -15.02 1.59
C ARG A 131 -16.47 -14.74 0.27
N GLY A 132 -17.21 -14.26 -0.73
CA GLY A 132 -16.62 -13.72 -1.97
C GLY A 132 -15.57 -12.65 -1.67
N LEU A 133 -14.65 -12.43 -2.60
CA LEU A 133 -13.54 -11.50 -2.42
C LEU A 133 -13.99 -10.03 -2.41
N GLU A 134 -15.22 -9.72 -2.80
CA GLU A 134 -15.71 -8.35 -2.96
C GLU A 134 -15.89 -7.64 -1.61
N ILE A 135 -15.09 -6.60 -1.38
CA ILE A 135 -15.19 -5.68 -0.25
C ILE A 135 -16.38 -4.74 -0.46
N ALA A 136 -16.51 -4.21 -1.68
CA ALA A 136 -17.56 -3.31 -2.10
C ALA A 136 -17.73 -3.35 -3.62
N TRP A 137 -18.79 -2.72 -4.10
CA TRP A 137 -19.11 -2.57 -5.51
C TRP A 137 -19.20 -1.08 -5.85
N LEU A 138 -18.44 -0.66 -6.85
CA LEU A 138 -18.36 0.70 -7.38
C LEU A 138 -19.23 0.86 -8.64
N ALA A 139 -19.58 2.10 -8.94
CA ALA A 139 -20.37 2.44 -10.13
C ALA A 139 -19.49 2.57 -11.39
N ASP A 140 -18.24 3.04 -11.25
CA ASP A 140 -17.31 3.27 -12.36
C ASP A 140 -16.01 2.48 -12.16
N LYS A 141 -15.52 1.89 -13.25
CA LYS A 141 -14.21 1.22 -13.33
C LYS A 141 -13.05 2.20 -13.29
N VAL A 142 -13.27 3.44 -13.72
CA VAL A 142 -12.29 4.53 -13.65
C VAL A 142 -12.03 4.91 -12.20
N ASP A 143 -13.07 5.03 -11.38
CA ASP A 143 -12.92 5.26 -9.94
C ASP A 143 -12.15 4.12 -9.26
N ALA A 144 -12.52 2.87 -9.57
CA ALA A 144 -11.78 1.70 -9.10
C ALA A 144 -10.31 1.77 -9.51
N PHE A 145 -10.01 2.15 -10.75
CA PHE A 145 -8.64 2.32 -11.23
C PHE A 145 -7.89 3.41 -10.49
N PHE A 146 -8.49 4.58 -10.25
CA PHE A 146 -7.86 5.66 -9.50
C PHE A 146 -7.58 5.28 -8.04
N ILE A 147 -8.47 4.53 -7.39
CA ILE A 147 -8.20 3.96 -6.06
C ILE A 147 -6.95 3.09 -6.10
N HIS A 148 -6.83 2.17 -7.06
CA HIS A 148 -5.62 1.34 -7.20
C HIS A 148 -4.34 2.15 -7.44
N VAL A 149 -4.44 3.32 -8.07
CA VAL A 149 -3.28 4.21 -8.32
C VAL A 149 -2.87 4.99 -7.08
N GLN A 150 -3.83 5.43 -6.26
CA GLN A 150 -3.54 6.18 -5.03
C GLN A 150 -3.06 5.28 -3.88
N GLY A 151 -3.40 3.99 -3.92
CA GLY A 151 -3.13 3.03 -2.84
C GLY A 151 -4.22 3.03 -1.77
#